data_AF-A0A643F155-F1
#
_entry.id   AF-A0A643F155-F1
#
_cell.length_a   1.000
_cell.length_b   1.000
_cell.length_c   1.000
_cell.angle_alpha   90.00
_cell.angle_beta   90.00
_cell.angle_gamma   90.00
#
_symmetry.space_group_name_H-M   'P 1'
#
loop_
_entity.id
_entity.type
_entity.pdbx_description
1 polymer ?
#
loop_
_entity_poly.entity_id
_entity_poly.type
_entity_poly.pdbx_seq_one_letter_code
_entity_poly.pdbx_strand_id
1 'polypeptide(L)'
;MDIQLLGMRLYNGAAKPDFDLLAYADLSVAGGLTIRGAALVSRDGEYRVWPPLSKDDRKAVKWRHDSPFHEAAIKLVLPAYRAISGKMEG
;
A
#
# COMPACT_ATOMS: atom_id res chain seq x y z
N MET A 1 11.31 -3.13 13.25
CA MET A 1 10.78 -1.79 12.93
C MET A 1 9.29 -1.83 13.18
N ASP A 2 8.76 -0.90 13.96
CA ASP A 2 7.34 -0.88 14.31
C ASP A 2 6.58 0.01 13.30
N ILE A 3 5.65 -0.62 12.56
CA ILE A 3 4.74 0.04 11.64
C ILE A 3 3.33 -0.35 12.06
N GLN A 4 2.43 0.63 12.07
CA GLN A 4 1.02 0.42 12.37
C GLN A 4 0.17 0.88 11.19
N LEU A 5 -0.87 0.12 10.89
CA LEU A 5 -1.91 0.53 9.94
C LEU A 5 -2.91 1.43 10.68
N LEU A 6 -2.96 2.71 10.30
CA LEU A 6 -3.87 3.69 10.88
C LEU A 6 -5.26 3.65 10.24
N GLY A 7 -5.31 3.32 8.95
CA GLY A 7 -6.55 3.27 8.19
C GLY A 7 -6.31 2.80 6.78
N MET A 8 -7.39 2.36 6.12
CA MET A 8 -7.34 1.90 4.74
C MET A 8 -8.65 2.24 4.02
N ARG A 9 -8.55 2.55 2.73
CA ARG A 9 -9.68 2.85 1.85
C ARG A 9 -9.54 2.08 0.56
N LEU A 10 -10.57 1.35 0.15
CA LEU A 10 -10.62 0.69 -1.15
C LEU A 10 -10.57 1.73 -2.28
N TYR A 11 -9.88 1.39 -3.35
CA TYR A 11 -9.86 2.19 -4.56
C TYR A 11 -11.03 1.81 -5.46
N ASN A 12 -11.88 2.79 -5.77
CA ASN A 12 -13.05 2.62 -6.65
C ASN A 12 -12.89 3.41 -7.96
N GLY A 13 -11.68 3.81 -8.33
CA GLY A 13 -11.41 4.58 -9.54
C GLY A 13 -11.16 3.70 -10.76
N ALA A 14 -10.88 4.34 -11.90
CA ALA A 14 -10.57 3.63 -13.13
C ALA A 14 -9.32 2.75 -13.01
N ALA A 15 -9.35 1.61 -13.70
CA ALA A 15 -8.20 0.70 -13.82
C ALA A 15 -6.98 1.45 -14.39
N LYS A 16 -5.79 1.07 -13.95
CA LYS A 16 -4.54 1.60 -14.51
C LYS A 16 -3.99 0.57 -15.52
N PRO A 17 -3.38 1.01 -16.63
CA PRO A 17 -2.96 0.11 -17.70
C PRO A 17 -1.86 -0.88 -17.27
N ASP A 18 -1.01 -0.51 -16.31
CA ASP A 18 0.18 -1.31 -15.95
C ASP A 18 0.09 -2.03 -14.60
N PHE A 19 -0.96 -1.76 -13.81
CA PHE A 19 -1.17 -2.33 -12.49
C PHE A 19 -2.61 -2.14 -12.02
N ASP A 20 -3.08 -3.00 -11.13
CA ASP A 20 -4.36 -2.79 -10.46
C ASP A 20 -4.12 -2.06 -9.14
N LEU A 21 -4.64 -0.84 -9.03
CA LEU A 21 -4.69 -0.14 -7.75
C LEU A 21 -5.87 -0.66 -6.95
N LEU A 22 -5.63 -1.17 -5.74
CA LEU A 22 -6.63 -1.87 -4.94
C LEU A 22 -7.12 -1.06 -3.75
N ALA A 23 -6.19 -0.41 -3.06
CA ALA A 23 -6.50 0.37 -1.86
C ALA A 23 -5.42 1.42 -1.57
N TYR A 24 -5.77 2.37 -0.72
CA TYR A 24 -4.84 3.29 -0.07
C TYR A 24 -4.79 3.00 1.42
N ALA A 25 -3.59 2.98 1.99
CA ALA A 25 -3.32 2.73 3.40
C ALA A 25 -2.58 3.91 4.03
N ASP A 26 -2.99 4.29 5.23
CA ASP A 26 -2.29 5.25 6.08
C ASP A 26 -1.47 4.46 7.11
N LEU A 27 -0.18 4.74 7.18
CA LEU A 27 0.79 4.01 8.01
C LEU A 27 1.44 4.97 9.02
N SER A 28 1.60 4.50 10.26
CA SER A 28 2.46 5.14 11.27
C SER A 28 3.75 4.33 11.38
N VAL A 29 4.89 5.02 11.37
CA VAL A 29 6.22 4.42 11.52
C VAL A 29 6.84 4.94 12.82
N ALA A 30 7.48 4.06 13.59
CA ALA A 30 8.22 4.44 14.78
C ALA A 30 9.15 5.64 14.53
N GLY A 31 9.14 6.61 15.45
CA GLY A 31 9.81 7.89 15.26
C GLY A 31 8.89 9.02 14.81
N GLY A 32 7.57 8.79 14.72
CA GLY A 32 6.56 9.82 14.52
C GLY A 32 6.25 10.15 13.05
N LEU A 33 6.79 9.36 12.11
CA LEU A 33 6.50 9.54 10.70
C LEU A 33 5.14 8.92 10.36
N THR A 34 4.24 9.72 9.78
CA THR A 34 2.99 9.24 9.19
C THR A 34 3.09 9.28 7.67
N ILE A 35 2.78 8.16 7.03
CA ILE A 35 2.73 8.02 5.58
C ILE A 35 1.27 7.89 5.20
N ARG A 36 0.72 8.90 4.53
CA ARG A 36 -0.68 8.91 4.10
C ARG A 36 -0.82 8.45 2.66
N GLY A 37 -1.75 7.54 2.41
CA GLY A 37 -2.10 7.09 1.08
C GLY A 37 -1.04 6.21 0.39
N ALA A 38 -0.33 5.36 1.14
CA ALA A 38 0.47 4.29 0.54
C ALA A 38 -0.45 3.39 -0.31
N ALA A 39 -0.04 3.05 -1.52
CA ALA A 39 -0.89 2.34 -2.48
C ALA A 39 -0.68 0.84 -2.40
N LEU A 40 -1.73 0.07 -2.13
CA LEU A 40 -1.72 -1.37 -2.39
C LEU A 40 -2.04 -1.60 -3.87
N VAL A 41 -1.12 -2.24 -4.57
CA VAL A 41 -1.28 -2.59 -5.98
C VAL A 41 -1.12 -4.08 -6.19
N SER A 42 -1.76 -4.60 -7.24
CA SER A 42 -1.46 -5.90 -7.83
C SER A 42 -0.83 -5.68 -9.19
N ARG A 43 0.33 -6.28 -9.44
CA ARG A 43 1.00 -6.23 -10.73
C ARG A 43 1.59 -7.60 -11.03
N ASP A 44 1.30 -8.14 -12.21
CA ASP A 44 1.78 -9.46 -12.63
C ASP A 44 1.43 -10.59 -11.64
N GLY A 45 0.28 -10.48 -10.95
CA GLY A 45 -0.18 -11.43 -9.93
C GLY A 45 0.43 -11.23 -8.53
N GLU A 46 1.36 -10.29 -8.37
CA GLU A 46 2.01 -9.99 -7.09
C GLU A 46 1.42 -8.74 -6.42
N TYR A 47 1.14 -8.85 -5.11
CA TYR A 47 0.72 -7.71 -4.30
C TYR A 47 1.93 -6.91 -3.81
N ARG A 48 1.87 -5.59 -3.94
CA ARG A 48 2.93 -4.67 -3.50
C ARG A 48 2.35 -3.45 -2.81
N VAL A 49 3.02 -2.97 -1.76
CA VAL A 49 2.76 -1.65 -1.17
C VAL A 49 3.74 -0.62 -1.75
N TRP A 50 3.20 0.29 -2.54
CA TRP A 50 3.89 1.41 -3.14
C TRP A 50 3.78 2.66 -2.27
N PRO A 51 4.73 3.59 -2.39
CA PRO A 51 4.60 4.91 -1.76
C PRO A 51 3.39 5.66 -2.32
N PRO A 52 2.97 6.77 -1.67
CA PRO A 52 1.88 7.59 -2.16
C PRO A 52 2.12 8.01 -3.62
N LEU A 53 1.13 7.73 -4.47
CA LEU A 53 1.23 7.99 -5.91
C LEU A 53 1.18 9.50 -6.16
N SER A 54 2.19 10.02 -6.86
CA SER A 54 2.23 11.41 -7.33
C SER A 54 1.93 11.47 -8.83
N LYS A 55 1.22 12.51 -9.26
CA LYS A 55 1.10 12.85 -10.70
C LYS A 55 2.38 13.50 -11.24
N ASP A 56 3.25 13.97 -10.36
CA ASP A 56 4.53 14.59 -10.66
C ASP A 56 5.66 13.66 -10.18
N ASP A 57 6.35 13.00 -11.12
CA ASP A 57 7.42 12.03 -10.79
C ASP A 57 8.58 12.68 -10.02
N ARG A 58 8.81 13.98 -10.18
CA ARG A 58 9.84 14.72 -9.43
C ARG A 58 9.50 14.85 -7.94
N LYS A 59 8.21 14.72 -7.60
CA LYS A 59 7.68 14.75 -6.23
C LYS A 59 7.29 13.37 -5.73
N ALA A 60 7.48 12.32 -6.54
CA ALA A 60 7.18 10.96 -6.13
C ALA A 60 8.15 10.53 -5.04
N VAL A 61 7.60 10.13 -3.89
CA VAL A 61 8.37 9.40 -2.89
C VAL A 61 8.73 8.05 -3.48
N LYS A 62 9.99 7.62 -3.34
CA LYS A 62 10.47 6.32 -3.78
C LYS A 62 10.99 5.56 -2.56
N TRP A 63 10.60 4.30 -2.41
CA TRP A 63 11.21 3.39 -1.45
C TRP A 63 11.58 2.07 -2.12
N ARG A 64 12.53 1.35 -1.51
CA ARG A 64 13.04 0.08 -2.02
C ARG A 64 12.04 -1.05 -1.80
N HIS A 65 11.73 -1.81 -2.85
CA HIS A 65 10.77 -2.92 -2.81
C HIS A 65 11.31 -4.15 -2.08
N ASP A 66 12.62 -4.33 -2.05
CA ASP A 66 13.35 -5.37 -1.32
C ASP A 66 13.72 -4.94 0.11
N SER A 67 13.16 -3.83 0.60
CA SER A 67 13.45 -3.35 1.95
C SER A 67 12.63 -4.08 3.01
N PRO A 68 13.18 -4.26 4.24
CA PRO A 68 12.40 -4.72 5.39
C PRO A 68 11.17 -3.85 5.67
N PHE A 69 11.19 -2.58 5.22
CA PHE A 69 10.04 -1.69 5.29
C PHE A 69 8.90 -2.13 4.39
N HIS A 70 9.19 -2.50 3.14
CA HIS A 70 8.18 -3.00 2.22
C HIS A 70 7.55 -4.31 2.73
N GLU A 71 8.37 -5.25 3.21
CA GLU A 71 7.89 -6.51 3.78
C GLU A 71 6.99 -6.30 5.00
N ALA A 72 7.35 -5.38 5.89
CA ALA A 72 6.53 -5.06 7.05
C ALA A 72 5.21 -4.39 6.64
N ALA A 73 5.24 -3.48 5.65
CA ALA A 73 4.05 -2.83 5.15
C ALA A 73 3.08 -3.82 4.48
N ILE A 74 3.56 -4.74 3.62
CA ILE A 74 2.70 -5.71 2.93
C ILE A 74 2.05 -6.68 3.93
N LYS A 75 2.77 -7.12 4.95
CA LYS A 75 2.25 -7.99 6.04
C LYS A 75 1.10 -7.35 6.81
N LEU A 76 1.01 -6.02 6.85
CA LEU A 76 -0.07 -5.28 7.51
C LEU A 76 -1.22 -4.95 6.54
N VAL A 77 -0.88 -4.45 5.35
CA VAL A 77 -1.85 -3.89 4.41
C VAL A 77 -2.63 -4.98 3.68
N LEU A 78 -1.98 -6.08 3.27
CA LEU A 78 -2.65 -7.12 2.48
C LEU A 78 -3.76 -7.87 3.26
N PRO A 79 -3.54 -8.31 4.52
CA PRO A 79 -4.62 -8.91 5.30
C PRO A 79 -5.78 -7.94 5.55
N ALA A 80 -5.48 -6.67 5.84
CA ALA A 80 -6.51 -5.65 6.02
C ALA A 80 -7.34 -5.46 4.75
N TYR A 81 -6.69 -5.38 3.58
CA TYR A 81 -7.37 -5.33 2.28
C TYR A 81 -8.32 -6.50 2.09
N ARG A 82 -7.85 -7.73 2.29
CA ARG A 82 -8.66 -8.94 2.15
C ARG A 82 -9.89 -8.92 3.07
N ALA A 83 -9.73 -8.48 4.30
CA ALA A 83 -10.82 -8.35 5.26
C ALA A 83 -11.88 -7.33 4.83
N ILE A 84 -11.47 -6.13 4.38
CA ILE A 84 -12.42 -5.07 3.97
C ILE A 84 -13.04 -5.35 2.60
N SER A 85 -12.32 -6.02 1.69
CA SER A 85 -12.81 -6.34 0.35
C SER A 85 -13.69 -7.59 0.31
N GLY A 86 -13.89 -8.30 1.43
CA GLY A 86 -14.58 -9.59 1.46
C GLY A 86 -13.85 -10.72 0.74
N LYS A 87 -12.55 -10.56 0.45
CA LYS A 87 -11.70 -11.57 -0.20
C LYS A 87 -10.94 -12.38 0.87
N MET A 88 -11.65 -12.92 1.85
CA MET A 88 -11.06 -13.90 2.76
C MET A 88 -10.97 -15.23 2.01
N GLU A 89 -9.75 -15.64 1.65
CA GLU A 89 -9.47 -17.03 1.31
C GLU A 89 -9.80 -17.86 2.56
N GLY A 90 -10.79 -18.74 2.44
CA GLY A 90 -11.03 -19.83 3.39
C GLY A 90 -10.07 -20.98 3.17
#